data_AF-A0A2V5LHR6-F1
#
_entry.id   AF-A0A2V5LHR6-F1
#
_cell.length_a   1.000
_cell.length_b   1.000
_cell.length_c   1.000
_cell.angle_alpha   90.00
_cell.angle_beta   90.00
_cell.angle_gamma   90.00
#
_symmetry.space_group_name_H-M   'P 1'
#
loop_
_entity.id
_entity.type
_entity.pdbx_description
1 polymer ?
#
loop_
_entity_poly.entity_id
_entity_poly.type
_entity_poly.pdbx_seq_one_letter_code
_entity_poly.pdbx_strand_id
1 'polypeptide(L)'
;VEAYLQELRRKLKVGGKGFIHHSNFGEYVNSPRERLPDFVTKPLIKAKVLDWAHHRNPGMTAELFRALCAEHGLHCISQELVNWRGRRLIDCLSLFERSDSAQQTGTKIIRNPGFMREAARIRRAGRKRS
;
A
#
# COMPACT_ATOMS: atom_id res chain seq x y z
N VAL A 1 -6.66 1.35 12.55
CA VAL A 1 -5.21 1.51 12.21
C VAL A 1 -4.52 2.37 13.24
N GLU A 2 -5.13 3.46 13.70
CA GLU A 2 -4.65 4.32 14.79
C GLU A 2 -4.15 3.55 16.03
N ALA A 3 -4.95 2.66 16.62
CA ALA A 3 -4.54 1.87 17.78
C ALA A 3 -3.24 1.08 17.53
N TYR A 4 -3.04 0.54 16.32
CA TYR A 4 -1.80 -0.13 15.96
C TYR A 4 -0.61 0.84 15.83
N LEU A 5 -0.82 2.02 15.27
CA LEU A 5 0.23 3.04 15.16
C LEU A 5 0.65 3.57 16.53
N GLN A 6 -0.31 3.75 17.44
CA GLN A 6 -0.05 4.11 18.83
C GLN A 6 0.76 3.02 19.54
N GLU A 7 0.42 1.74 19.35
CA GLU A 7 1.23 0.65 19.89
C GLU A 7 2.65 0.61 19.31
N LEU A 8 2.79 0.84 17.99
CA LEU A 8 4.09 0.88 17.32
C LEU A 8 4.94 2.02 17.85
N ARG A 9 4.35 3.20 18.07
CA ARG A 9 5.01 4.34 18.71
C ARG A 9 5.50 4.01 20.12
N ARG A 10 4.76 3.20 20.88
CA ARG A 10 5.16 2.74 22.23
C ARG A 10 6.29 1.72 22.18
N LYS A 11 6.26 0.79 21.21
CA LYS A 11 7.22 -0.32 21.10
C LYS A 11 8.55 0.09 20.45
N LEU A 12 8.52 1.02 19.50
CA LEU A 12 9.73 1.49 18.81
C LEU A 12 10.54 2.43 19.71
N LYS A 13 11.86 2.23 19.74
CA LYS A 13 12.82 3.24 20.22
C LYS A 13 12.82 4.42 19.24
N VAL A 14 13.25 5.61 19.68
CA VAL A 14 13.46 6.76 18.78
C VAL A 14 14.45 6.35 17.68
N GLY A 15 14.13 6.69 16.43
CA GLY A 15 14.85 6.23 15.23
C GLY A 15 14.59 4.77 14.84
N GLY A 16 13.81 4.04 15.64
CA GLY A 16 13.37 2.67 15.33
C GLY A 16 12.43 2.69 14.14
N LYS A 17 12.63 1.75 13.19
CA LYS A 17 11.91 1.69 11.92
C LYS A 17 10.88 0.58 11.91
N GLY A 18 9.81 0.80 11.18
CA GLY A 18 8.78 -0.18 10.90
C GLY A 18 8.46 -0.23 9.41
N PHE A 19 8.04 -1.39 8.94
CA PHE A 19 7.60 -1.63 7.57
C PHE A 19 6.22 -2.25 7.59
N ILE A 20 5.27 -1.64 6.88
CA ILE A 20 3.89 -2.13 6.78
C ILE A 20 3.47 -2.21 5.33
N HIS A 21 2.90 -3.34 4.96
CA HIS A 21 2.10 -3.51 3.76
C HIS A 21 0.62 -3.27 4.12
N HIS A 22 -0.02 -2.30 3.47
CA HIS A 22 -1.43 -1.98 3.69
C HIS A 22 -2.18 -1.69 2.39
N SER A 23 -3.51 -1.59 2.50
CA SER A 23 -4.38 -1.19 1.40
C SER A 23 -4.12 0.25 0.96
N ASN A 24 -4.28 0.51 -0.33
CA ASN A 24 -4.42 1.84 -0.93
C ASN A 24 -5.69 1.94 -1.78
N PHE A 25 -6.66 1.04 -1.56
CA PHE A 25 -7.85 0.95 -2.39
C PHE A 25 -8.74 2.20 -2.29
N GLY A 26 -8.65 2.97 -1.19
CA GLY A 26 -9.36 4.23 -1.03
C GLY A 26 -9.05 5.27 -2.12
N GLU A 27 -7.88 5.23 -2.77
CA GLU A 27 -7.57 6.13 -3.91
C GLU A 27 -8.49 5.85 -5.13
N TYR A 28 -9.13 4.67 -5.18
CA TYR A 28 -9.86 4.18 -6.34
C TYR A 28 -11.37 4.06 -6.13
N VAL A 29 -11.89 4.21 -4.90
CA VAL A 29 -13.32 3.97 -4.58
C VAL A 29 -14.28 4.83 -5.40
N ASN A 30 -13.84 6.02 -5.80
CA ASN A 30 -14.63 6.95 -6.61
C ASN A 30 -14.40 6.81 -8.12
N SER A 31 -13.57 5.86 -8.55
CA SER A 31 -13.27 5.67 -9.98
C SER A 31 -14.52 5.19 -10.73
N PRO A 32 -14.69 5.55 -12.02
CA PRO A 32 -15.83 5.10 -12.83
C PRO A 32 -16.01 3.58 -12.81
N ARG A 33 -14.89 2.86 -12.73
CA ARG A 33 -14.83 1.41 -12.65
C ARG A 33 -15.51 0.86 -11.39
N GLU A 34 -15.29 1.44 -10.21
CA GLU A 34 -15.87 0.92 -8.96
C GLU A 34 -17.34 1.34 -8.78
N ARG A 35 -17.85 2.21 -9.65
CA ARG A 35 -19.29 2.54 -9.74
C ARG A 35 -20.06 1.58 -10.65
N LEU A 36 -19.37 0.69 -11.37
CA LEU A 36 -20.03 -0.28 -12.25
C LEU A 36 -20.77 -1.35 -11.43
N PRO A 37 -22.02 -1.70 -11.81
CA PRO A 37 -22.75 -2.77 -11.16
C PRO A 37 -22.06 -4.14 -11.24
N ASP A 38 -22.29 -4.99 -10.25
CA ASP A 38 -21.73 -6.34 -10.16
C ASP A 38 -21.96 -7.22 -11.39
N PHE A 39 -23.13 -7.09 -12.03
CA PHE A 39 -23.47 -7.86 -13.23
C PHE A 39 -22.62 -7.46 -14.44
N VAL A 40 -22.04 -6.25 -14.43
CA VAL A 40 -21.09 -5.76 -15.45
C VAL A 40 -19.66 -6.11 -15.05
N THR A 41 -19.29 -5.91 -13.78
CA THR A 41 -17.90 -6.11 -13.33
C THR A 41 -17.48 -7.58 -13.31
N LYS A 42 -18.35 -8.49 -12.84
CA LYS A 42 -18.01 -9.92 -12.70
C LYS A 42 -17.60 -10.58 -14.03
N PRO A 43 -18.35 -10.44 -15.14
CA PRO A 43 -17.92 -10.95 -16.44
C PRO A 43 -16.58 -10.37 -16.91
N LEU A 44 -16.36 -9.06 -16.74
CA LEU A 44 -15.12 -8.39 -17.15
C LEU A 44 -13.92 -8.84 -16.33
N ILE A 45 -14.10 -9.13 -15.04
CA ILE A 45 -13.05 -9.71 -14.20
C ILE A 45 -12.74 -11.15 -14.64
N LYS A 46 -13.77 -11.96 -14.92
CA LYS A 46 -13.59 -13.33 -15.44
C LYS A 46 -12.84 -13.32 -16.79
N ALA A 47 -13.12 -12.34 -17.64
CA ALA A 47 -12.43 -12.10 -18.90
C ALA A 47 -11.04 -11.46 -18.75
N LYS A 48 -10.57 -11.18 -17.51
CA LYS A 48 -9.30 -10.50 -17.20
C LYS A 48 -9.19 -9.08 -17.77
N VAL A 49 -10.32 -8.47 -18.14
CA VAL A 49 -10.43 -7.07 -18.56
C VAL A 49 -10.40 -6.14 -17.36
N LEU A 50 -10.89 -6.60 -16.20
CA LEU A 50 -10.78 -5.96 -14.89
C LEU A 50 -10.10 -6.89 -13.87
N ASP A 51 -9.66 -6.35 -12.74
CA ASP A 51 -8.90 -7.10 -11.72
C ASP A 51 -9.66 -7.17 -10.39
N TRP A 52 -9.60 -8.27 -9.63
CA TRP A 52 -10.18 -8.27 -8.29
C TRP A 52 -9.54 -7.23 -7.36
N ALA A 53 -10.32 -6.70 -6.40
CA ALA A 53 -9.81 -5.81 -5.36
C ALA A 53 -9.26 -6.57 -4.13
N HIS A 54 -9.25 -7.91 -4.13
CA HIS A 54 -8.58 -8.74 -3.12
C HIS A 54 -8.91 -8.39 -1.65
N HIS A 55 -10.18 -8.11 -1.34
CA HIS A 55 -10.66 -7.70 0.00
C HIS A 55 -9.92 -6.50 0.60
N ARG A 56 -9.37 -5.61 -0.24
CA ARG A 56 -8.69 -4.41 0.21
C ARG A 56 -9.67 -3.45 0.90
N ASN A 57 -9.22 -2.87 2.01
CA ASN A 57 -10.02 -1.92 2.76
C ASN A 57 -10.22 -0.62 1.95
N PRO A 58 -11.47 -0.23 1.61
CA PRO A 58 -11.76 0.98 0.84
C PRO A 58 -11.54 2.26 1.63
N GLY A 59 -11.49 2.20 2.96
CA GLY A 59 -11.24 3.36 3.81
C GLY A 59 -9.76 3.68 4.02
N MET A 60 -8.83 2.95 3.39
CA MET A 60 -7.39 3.15 3.57
C MET A 60 -6.72 3.63 2.29
N THR A 61 -5.89 4.67 2.45
CA THR A 61 -5.01 5.23 1.42
C THR A 61 -3.60 5.40 1.96
N ALA A 62 -2.61 5.54 1.07
CA ALA A 62 -1.24 5.90 1.44
C ALA A 62 -1.18 7.27 2.13
N GLU A 63 -1.98 8.23 1.66
CA GLU A 63 -2.10 9.54 2.28
C GLU A 63 -2.65 9.47 3.70
N LEU A 64 -3.74 8.73 3.93
CA LEU A 64 -4.31 8.56 5.25
C LEU A 64 -3.30 7.90 6.19
N PHE A 65 -2.63 6.83 5.76
CA PHE A 65 -1.59 6.19 6.56
C PHE A 65 -0.47 7.17 6.96
N ARG A 66 -0.01 8.02 6.02
CA ARG A 66 1.01 9.03 6.28
C ARG A 66 0.54 10.09 7.29
N ALA A 67 -0.70 10.56 7.15
CA ALA A 67 -1.29 11.51 8.11
C ALA A 67 -1.36 10.90 9.51
N LEU A 68 -1.87 9.67 9.62
CA LEU A 68 -1.93 8.95 10.89
C LEU A 68 -0.55 8.68 11.50
N CYS A 69 0.48 8.43 10.69
CA CYS A 69 1.86 8.36 11.21
C CYS A 69 2.24 9.67 11.90
N ALA A 70 2.05 10.82 11.24
CA ALA A 70 2.40 12.12 11.79
C ALA A 70 1.64 12.41 13.10
N GLU A 71 0.33 12.12 13.14
CA GLU A 71 -0.52 12.28 14.33
C GLU A 71 -0.05 11.45 15.52
N HIS A 72 0.57 10.29 15.28
CA HIS A 72 1.05 9.38 16.33
C HIS A 72 2.56 9.47 16.59
N GLY A 73 3.22 10.57 16.21
CA GLY A 73 4.65 10.78 16.47
C GLY A 73 5.56 9.80 15.71
N LEU A 74 5.10 9.38 14.53
CA LEU A 74 5.86 8.58 13.58
C LEU A 74 6.13 9.44 12.35
N HIS A 75 7.28 9.22 11.72
CA HIS A 75 7.61 9.81 10.45
C HIS A 75 7.51 8.76 9.35
N CYS A 76 6.67 8.98 8.34
CA CYS A 76 6.62 8.11 7.17
C CYS A 76 7.75 8.49 6.22
N ILE A 77 8.77 7.63 6.10
CA ILE A 77 9.98 7.88 5.33
C ILE A 77 9.71 7.71 3.83
N SER A 78 9.08 6.59 3.48
CA SER A 78 8.77 6.29 2.08
C SER A 78 7.54 5.42 1.93
N GLN A 79 6.85 5.59 0.82
CA GLN A 79 5.69 4.78 0.43
C GLN A 79 5.85 4.33 -1.01
N GLU A 80 5.78 3.03 -1.25
CA GLU A 80 5.75 2.45 -2.59
C GLU A 80 4.35 1.92 -2.90
N LEU A 81 3.67 2.57 -3.84
CA LEU A 81 2.39 2.17 -4.38
C LEU A 81 2.59 1.08 -5.41
N VAL A 82 2.03 -0.11 -5.19
CA VAL A 82 2.32 -1.32 -5.98
C VAL A 82 1.07 -1.95 -6.57
N ASN A 83 1.23 -2.58 -7.74
CA ASN A 83 0.15 -3.28 -8.42
C ASN A 83 -0.06 -4.71 -7.90
N TRP A 84 -0.55 -4.88 -6.66
CA TRP A 84 -0.68 -6.21 -6.07
C TRP A 84 -1.74 -7.07 -6.79
N ARG A 85 -1.27 -8.11 -7.48
CA ARG A 85 -2.10 -9.06 -8.26
C ARG A 85 -3.17 -8.37 -9.12
N GLY A 86 -2.78 -7.32 -9.84
CA GLY A 86 -3.64 -6.56 -10.76
C GLY A 86 -2.86 -5.45 -11.46
N ARG A 87 -3.57 -4.50 -12.08
CA ARG A 87 -2.98 -3.31 -12.74
C ARG A 87 -3.03 -2.06 -11.89
N ARG A 88 -4.01 -1.95 -10.99
CA ARG A 88 -4.20 -0.78 -10.12
C ARG A 88 -3.20 -0.80 -8.96
N LEU A 89 -2.79 0.38 -8.49
CA LEU A 89 -1.89 0.54 -7.34
C LEU A 89 -2.68 0.53 -6.02
N ILE A 90 -3.43 -0.55 -5.78
CA ILE A 90 -4.36 -0.69 -4.65
C ILE A 90 -3.70 -1.16 -3.36
N ASP A 91 -2.38 -1.25 -3.35
CA ASP A 91 -1.54 -1.65 -2.23
C ASP A 91 -0.39 -0.66 -2.06
N CYS A 92 0.06 -0.50 -0.82
CA CYS A 92 1.16 0.38 -0.46
C CYS A 92 2.09 -0.29 0.54
N LEU A 93 3.40 -0.18 0.28
CA LEU A 93 4.46 -0.57 1.20
C LEU A 93 5.03 0.69 1.84
N SER A 94 4.82 0.86 3.14
CA SER A 94 5.23 2.05 3.89
C SER A 94 6.39 1.72 4.83
N LEU A 95 7.49 2.45 4.68
CA LEU A 95 8.58 2.50 5.64
C LEU A 95 8.39 3.76 6.51
N PHE A 96 8.40 3.57 7.81
CA PHE A 96 8.25 4.65 8.78
C PHE A 96 9.23 4.46 9.93
N GLU A 97 9.39 5.50 10.72
CA GLU A 97 10.18 5.48 11.93
C GLU A 97 9.50 6.22 13.06
N ARG A 98 9.88 5.90 14.29
CA ARG A 98 9.56 6.78 15.41
C ARG A 98 10.49 7.98 15.37
N SER A 99 9.91 9.16 15.18
CA SER A 99 10.62 10.43 15.26
C SER A 99 9.98 11.29 16.34
N ASP A 100 10.76 11.61 17.37
CA ASP A 100 10.37 12.57 18.42
C ASP A 100 10.82 14.00 18.03
N SER A 101 11.38 14.18 16.84
CA SER A 101 11.84 15.47 16.30
C SER A 101 10.81 16.12 15.37
N ALA A 102 10.71 17.45 15.44
CA ALA A 102 9.87 18.27 14.57
C ALA A 102 10.42 18.40 13.14
N GLN A 103 11.71 18.10 12.92
CA GLN A 103 12.34 18.16 11.59
C GLN A 103 12.15 16.84 10.86
N GLN A 104 11.03 16.73 10.17
CA GLN A 104 10.72 15.62 9.28
C GLN A 104 10.89 16.08 7.83
N THR A 105 11.67 15.37 7.04
CA THR A 105 11.75 15.60 5.59
C THR A 105 10.47 15.11 4.90
N GLY A 106 10.24 15.46 3.64
CA GLY A 106 9.07 14.97 2.91
C GLY A 106 9.11 13.45 2.69
N THR A 107 7.98 12.76 2.85
CA THR A 107 7.85 11.33 2.54
C THR A 107 8.14 11.06 1.06
N LYS A 108 9.06 10.14 0.77
CA LYS A 108 9.34 9.72 -0.61
C LYS A 108 8.23 8.82 -1.14
N ILE A 109 7.50 9.28 -2.16
CA ILE A 109 6.44 8.51 -2.81
C ILE A 109 6.94 7.86 -4.11
N ILE A 110 6.77 6.55 -4.25
CA ILE A 110 7.17 5.76 -5.40
C ILE A 110 5.92 5.10 -5.98
N ARG A 111 5.73 5.20 -7.30
CA ARG A 111 4.65 4.49 -8.02
C ARG A 111 5.27 3.36 -8.84
N ASN A 112 5.02 2.10 -8.45
CA ASN A 112 5.55 0.92 -9.11
C ASN A 112 4.43 0.05 -9.71
N PRO A 113 3.97 0.34 -10.94
CA PRO A 113 3.01 -0.50 -11.66
C PRO A 113 3.64 -1.80 -12.20
N GLY A 114 4.95 -1.98 -12.03
CA GLY A 114 5.72 -3.14 -12.49
C GLY A 114 5.97 -4.19 -11.41
N PHE A 115 5.60 -3.94 -10.15
CA PHE A 115 5.98 -4.76 -8.99
C PHE A 115 5.70 -6.26 -9.20
N MET A 116 4.48 -6.62 -9.60
CA MET A 116 4.15 -8.04 -9.79
C MET A 116 4.79 -8.67 -11.03
N ARG A 117 5.13 -7.86 -12.05
CA ARG A 117 5.88 -8.33 -13.22
C ARG A 117 7.30 -8.71 -12.81
N GLU A 118 7.93 -7.89 -11.99
CA GLU A 118 9.25 -8.15 -11.43
C GLU A 118 9.23 -9.36 -10.49
N ALA A 119 8.27 -9.43 -9.56
CA ALA A 119 8.10 -10.59 -8.68
C ALA A 119 7.96 -11.90 -9.47
N ALA A 120 7.22 -11.88 -10.60
CA ALA A 120 7.10 -13.04 -11.48
C ALA A 120 8.44 -13.40 -12.17
N ARG A 121 9.24 -12.42 -12.58
CA ARG A 121 10.57 -12.64 -13.16
C ARG A 121 11.53 -13.26 -12.14
N ILE A 122 11.61 -12.70 -10.94
CA ILE A 122 12.46 -13.20 -9.84
C ILE A 122 12.10 -14.65 -9.52
N ARG A 123 10.80 -14.96 -9.38
CA ARG A 123 10.34 -16.34 -9.14
C ARG A 123 10.77 -17.32 -10.24
N ARG A 124 10.72 -16.90 -11.51
CA ARG A 124 11.17 -17.74 -12.64
C ARG A 124 12.68 -17.95 -12.60
N ALA A 125 13.45 -16.91 -12.29
CA ALA A 125 14.91 -16.99 -12.19
C ALA A 125 15.36 -17.91 -11.04
N GLY A 126 14.71 -17.82 -9.87
CA GLY A 126 15.02 -18.68 -8.72
C GLY A 126 14.79 -20.16 -9.00
N ARG A 127 13.75 -20.51 -9.76
CA ARG A 127 13.47 -21.90 -10.17
C ARG A 127 14.48 -22.48 -11.17
N LYS A 128 15.20 -21.65 -11.92
CA LYS A 128 16.24 -22.10 -12.85
C LYS A 128 17.59 -22.36 -12.17
N ARG A 129 17.72 -21.99 -10.90
CA ARG A 129 18.95 -22.13 -10.09
C ARG A 129 18.89 -23.30 -9.09
N SER A 130 17.77 -24.03 -9.07
CA SER A 130 17.51 -25.25 -8.29
C SER A 130 17.50 -26.43 -9.24
#